data_AF-A0A2M7SAY3-F1
#
_entry.id   AF-A0A2M7SAY3-F1
#
_cell.length_a   1.000
_cell.length_b   1.000
_cell.length_c   1.000
_cell.angle_alpha   90.00
_cell.angle_beta   90.00
_cell.angle_gamma   90.00
#
_symmetry.space_group_name_H-M   'P 1'
#
loop_
_entity.id
_entity.type
_entity.pdbx_description
1 polymer ?
#
loop_
_entity_poly.entity_id
_entity_poly.type
_entity_poly.pdbx_seq_one_letter_code
_entity_poly.pdbx_strand_id
1 'polypeptide(L)'
;MQMLGEFYREKILSHKGTILKSLENHSGEIRIQKDLFGWKLYSGKNFIECKSEEEARYLKVFLEAGLTEVRVPKDDEYLNNILPELEKLKIKIDKIINSYLETIMSRKVRNELLAKVWADILK
;
A
#
# COMPACT_ATOMS: atom_id res chain seq x y z
N MET A 1 -19.33 -3.18 2.35
CA MET A 1 -18.15 -2.40 1.98
C MET A 1 -17.03 -3.40 1.81
N GLN A 2 -16.44 -3.52 0.63
CA GLN A 2 -15.32 -4.44 0.43
C GLN A 2 -14.12 -3.95 1.24
N MET A 3 -13.43 -4.86 1.94
CA MET A 3 -12.23 -4.54 2.72
C MET A 3 -10.96 -4.68 1.86
N LEU A 4 -9.85 -4.04 2.26
CA LEU A 4 -8.59 -4.09 1.51
C LEU A 4 -8.07 -5.54 1.35
N GLY A 5 -8.22 -6.38 2.39
CA GLY A 5 -7.87 -7.80 2.34
C GLY A 5 -8.73 -8.62 1.38
N GLU A 6 -10.03 -8.33 1.26
CA GLU A 6 -10.93 -8.98 0.30
C GLU A 6 -10.55 -8.61 -1.13
N PHE A 7 -10.34 -7.31 -1.40
CA PHE A 7 -9.84 -6.85 -2.70
C PHE A 7 -8.54 -7.55 -3.09
N TYR A 8 -7.60 -7.63 -2.15
CA TYR A 8 -6.32 -8.29 -2.40
C TYR A 8 -6.48 -9.79 -2.72
N ARG A 9 -7.33 -10.51 -1.98
CA ARG A 9 -7.64 -11.92 -2.26
C ARG A 9 -8.29 -12.11 -3.64
N GLU A 10 -9.31 -11.31 -3.95
CA GLU A 10 -10.13 -11.48 -5.16
C GLU A 10 -9.47 -10.98 -6.43
N LYS A 11 -8.66 -9.93 -6.36
CA LYS A 11 -8.11 -9.26 -7.55
C LYS A 11 -6.62 -9.53 -7.73
N ILE A 12 -5.87 -9.81 -6.67
CA ILE A 12 -4.41 -10.01 -6.78
C ILE A 12 -4.07 -11.49 -6.66
N LEU A 13 -4.48 -12.15 -5.57
CA LEU A 13 -4.09 -13.54 -5.31
C LEU A 13 -4.74 -14.54 -6.26
N SER A 14 -5.90 -14.21 -6.81
CA SER A 14 -6.60 -14.99 -7.84
C SER A 14 -6.00 -14.83 -9.24
N HIS A 15 -5.23 -13.75 -9.49
CA HIS A 15 -4.68 -13.43 -10.81
C HIS A 15 -3.45 -14.30 -11.11
N LYS A 16 -3.39 -14.84 -12.32
CA LYS A 16 -2.25 -15.65 -12.76
C LYS A 16 -1.09 -14.71 -13.14
N GLY A 17 0.09 -14.94 -12.56
CA GLY A 17 1.28 -14.18 -12.92
C GLY A 17 1.53 -12.97 -12.03
N THR A 18 1.72 -13.22 -10.73
CA THR A 18 2.17 -12.21 -9.75
C THR A 18 3.64 -12.41 -9.39
N ILE A 19 4.32 -11.34 -9.00
CA ILE A 19 5.63 -11.39 -8.33
C ILE A 19 5.48 -11.00 -6.87
N LEU A 20 6.26 -11.62 -5.98
CA LEU A 20 6.37 -11.16 -4.60
C LEU A 20 7.42 -10.04 -4.54
N LYS A 21 7.06 -8.90 -3.94
CA LYS A 21 7.97 -7.82 -3.62
C LYS A 21 8.05 -7.63 -2.11
N SER A 22 9.29 -7.53 -1.62
CA SER A 22 9.56 -7.12 -0.25
C SER A 22 9.33 -5.61 -0.12
N LEU A 23 8.55 -5.24 0.87
CA LEU A 23 8.35 -3.87 1.33
C LEU A 23 9.23 -3.71 2.58
N GLU A 24 10.49 -3.35 2.37
CA GLU A 24 11.45 -3.19 3.46
C GLU A 24 10.93 -2.21 4.53
N ASN A 25 11.39 -2.41 5.77
CA ASN A 25 10.86 -1.76 6.97
C ASN A 25 10.64 -0.25 6.80
N HIS A 26 9.42 0.16 7.14
CA HIS A 26 8.93 1.52 7.01
C HIS A 26 9.54 2.41 8.09
N SER A 27 10.44 3.31 7.69
CA SER A 27 10.89 4.38 8.58
C SER A 27 11.06 5.67 7.81
N GLY A 28 10.20 6.65 8.09
CA GLY A 28 10.25 7.97 7.48
C GLY A 28 9.17 8.24 6.44
N GLU A 29 9.40 9.26 5.61
CA GLU A 29 8.47 9.73 4.59
C GLU A 29 8.42 8.78 3.39
N ILE A 30 7.20 8.52 2.90
CA ILE A 30 6.96 7.72 1.69
C ILE A 30 6.77 8.65 0.50
N ARG A 31 7.60 8.50 -0.53
CA ARG A 31 7.55 9.33 -1.74
C ARG A 31 7.81 8.51 -2.99
N ILE A 32 7.14 8.87 -4.07
CA ILE A 32 7.36 8.30 -5.41
C ILE A 32 8.20 9.30 -6.19
N GLN A 33 9.28 8.83 -6.80
CA GLN A 33 10.18 9.68 -7.59
C GLN A 33 10.62 8.93 -8.85
N LYS A 34 10.68 9.66 -9.96
CA LYS A 34 11.32 9.21 -11.19
C LYS A 34 12.76 9.72 -11.22
N ASP A 35 13.72 8.84 -11.44
CA ASP A 35 15.11 9.20 -11.70
C ASP A 35 15.59 8.63 -13.04
N LEU A 36 16.90 8.73 -13.31
CA LEU A 36 17.51 8.24 -14.56
C LEU A 36 17.38 6.71 -14.74
N PHE A 37 17.11 5.96 -13.68
CA PHE A 37 17.02 4.51 -13.66
C PHE A 37 15.57 3.99 -13.55
N GLY A 38 14.58 4.89 -13.55
CA GLY A 38 13.17 4.53 -13.58
C GLY A 38 12.38 5.08 -12.39
N TRP A 39 11.32 4.37 -12.02
CA TRP A 39 10.43 4.76 -10.93
C TRP A 39 10.87 4.11 -9.62
N LYS A 40 10.89 4.91 -8.54
CA LYS A 40 11.28 4.44 -7.21
C LYS A 40 10.25 4.86 -6.17
N LEU A 41 9.88 3.91 -5.32
CA LEU A 41 9.12 4.16 -4.10
C LEU A 41 10.09 4.22 -2.92
N TYR A 42 10.29 5.41 -2.37
CA TYR A 42 11.14 5.62 -1.22
C TYR A 42 10.37 5.46 0.09
N SER A 43 11.07 4.94 1.09
CA SER A 43 10.65 4.85 2.49
C SER A 43 11.83 5.29 3.36
N GLY A 44 11.85 6.58 3.69
CA GLY A 44 13.02 7.21 4.32
C GLY A 44 14.28 7.11 3.45
N LYS A 45 15.25 6.30 3.88
CA LYS A 45 16.52 6.08 3.16
C LYS A 45 16.48 4.92 2.17
N ASN A 46 15.50 4.02 2.32
CA ASN A 46 15.36 2.83 1.48
C ASN A 46 14.48 3.15 0.27
N PHE A 47 14.61 2.37 -0.79
CA PHE A 47 13.74 2.48 -1.96
C PHE A 47 13.47 1.12 -2.61
N ILE A 48 12.36 1.06 -3.34
CA ILE A 48 11.98 -0.08 -4.16
C ILE A 48 11.90 0.38 -5.61
N GLU A 49 12.63 -0.31 -6.49
CA GLU A 49 12.53 -0.08 -7.93
C GLU A 49 11.21 -0.61 -8.48
N CYS A 50 10.59 0.21 -9.33
CA CYS A 50 9.29 -0.01 -9.92
C CYS A 50 9.39 0.11 -11.45
N LYS A 51 8.70 -0.78 -12.16
CA LYS A 51 8.65 -0.79 -13.63
C LYS A 51 7.90 0.44 -14.18
N SER A 52 6.94 0.95 -13.41
CA SER A 52 6.10 2.08 -13.78
C SER A 52 5.70 2.91 -12.56
N GLU A 53 5.08 4.07 -12.80
CA GLU A 53 4.51 4.90 -11.75
C GLU A 53 3.36 4.17 -11.04
N GLU A 54 2.57 3.42 -11.80
CA GLU A 54 1.40 2.68 -11.31
C GLU A 54 1.81 1.53 -10.40
N GLU A 55 2.93 0.85 -10.69
CA GLU A 55 3.51 -0.08 -9.73
C GLU A 55 3.95 0.63 -8.44
N ALA A 56 4.60 1.79 -8.54
CA ALA A 56 5.01 2.55 -7.36
C ALA A 56 3.81 2.99 -6.50
N ARG A 57 2.72 3.44 -7.14
CA ARG A 57 1.46 3.81 -6.49
C ARG A 57 0.76 2.61 -5.86
N TYR A 58 0.74 1.48 -6.55
CA TYR A 58 0.22 0.22 -6.01
C TYR A 58 0.98 -0.18 -4.73
N LEU A 59 2.31 -0.24 -4.80
CA LEU A 59 3.14 -0.61 -3.66
C LEU A 59 2.98 0.38 -2.49
N LYS A 60 2.83 1.67 -2.79
CA LYS A 60 2.61 2.71 -1.79
C LYS A 60 1.39 2.43 -0.91
N VAL A 61 0.28 1.97 -1.48
CA VAL A 61 -0.94 1.65 -0.71
C VAL A 61 -0.67 0.63 0.39
N PHE A 62 0.06 -0.44 0.06
CA PHE A 62 0.35 -1.53 1.01
C PHE A 62 1.48 -1.16 1.96
N LEU A 63 2.47 -0.39 1.50
CA LEU A 63 3.54 0.13 2.33
C LEU A 63 2.99 1.06 3.41
N GLU A 64 2.06 1.96 3.07
CA GLU A 64 1.36 2.83 4.02
C GLU A 64 0.45 2.05 4.99
N ALA A 65 -0.08 0.90 4.55
CA ALA A 65 -0.83 -0.01 5.41
C ALA A 65 0.07 -0.89 6.30
N GLY A 66 1.39 -0.77 6.21
CA GLY A 66 2.35 -1.45 7.06
C GLY A 66 2.64 -2.90 6.69
N LEU A 67 2.32 -3.33 5.46
CA LEU A 67 2.74 -4.65 4.98
C LEU A 67 4.25 -4.68 4.75
N THR A 68 4.86 -5.83 5.03
CA THR A 68 6.28 -6.09 4.76
C THR A 68 6.51 -6.80 3.44
N GLU A 69 5.47 -7.39 2.85
CA GLU A 69 5.55 -8.09 1.56
C GLU A 69 4.21 -7.98 0.84
N VAL A 70 4.25 -7.88 -0.49
CA VAL A 70 3.05 -7.80 -1.32
C VAL A 70 3.27 -8.48 -2.67
N ARG A 71 2.23 -9.12 -3.19
CA ARG A 71 2.19 -9.63 -4.55
C ARG A 71 1.75 -8.53 -5.50
N VAL A 72 2.43 -8.45 -6.63
CA VAL A 72 2.16 -7.46 -7.68
C VAL A 72 1.85 -8.19 -8.99
N PRO A 73 0.74 -7.87 -9.67
CA PRO A 73 0.48 -8.36 -11.02
C PRO A 73 1.60 -7.97 -12.00
N LYS A 74 2.09 -8.91 -12.80
CA LYS A 74 3.08 -8.64 -13.84
C LYS A 74 2.49 -7.85 -15.00
N ASP A 75 1.21 -8.05 -15.28
CA ASP A 75 0.45 -7.37 -16.32
C ASP A 75 0.17 -5.90 -15.94
N ASP A 76 0.73 -4.98 -16.72
CA ASP A 76 0.56 -3.53 -16.52
C ASP A 76 -0.86 -3.06 -16.82
N GLU A 77 -1.52 -3.62 -17.84
CA GLU A 77 -2.89 -3.25 -18.18
C GLU A 77 -3.83 -3.66 -17.05
N TYR A 78 -3.65 -4.88 -16.54
CA TYR A 78 -4.41 -5.34 -15.38
C TYR A 78 -4.17 -4.47 -14.14
N LEU A 79 -2.90 -4.14 -13.85
CA LEU A 79 -2.53 -3.27 -12.74
C LEU A 79 -3.20 -1.89 -12.85
N ASN A 80 -3.17 -1.29 -14.04
CA ASN A 80 -3.79 0.00 -14.32
C ASN A 80 -5.30 -0.02 -14.14
N ASN A 81 -5.96 -1.15 -14.46
CA ASN A 81 -7.39 -1.30 -14.30
C ASN A 81 -7.82 -1.38 -12.83
N ILE A 82 -7.04 -2.06 -11.98
CA ILE A 82 -7.39 -2.27 -10.57
C ILE A 82 -6.92 -1.14 -9.65
N LEU A 83 -5.87 -0.41 -10.02
CA LEU A 83 -5.25 0.61 -9.18
C LEU A 83 -6.22 1.73 -8.74
N PRO A 84 -7.06 2.31 -9.62
CA PRO A 84 -8.00 3.37 -9.21
C PRO A 84 -9.00 2.89 -8.15
N GLU A 85 -9.42 1.63 -8.21
CA GLU A 85 -10.33 1.04 -7.23
C GLU A 85 -9.63 0.84 -5.88
N LEU A 86 -8.40 0.32 -5.91
CA LEU A 86 -7.54 0.14 -4.75
C LEU A 86 -7.29 1.45 -4.00
N GLU A 87 -6.92 2.52 -4.71
CA GLU A 87 -6.65 3.82 -4.11
C GLU A 87 -7.91 4.46 -3.51
N LYS A 88 -9.05 4.37 -4.21
CA LYS A 88 -10.34 4.83 -3.67
C LYS A 88 -10.71 4.09 -2.39
N LEU A 89 -10.43 2.79 -2.34
CA LEU A 89 -10.68 1.97 -1.17
C LEU A 89 -9.79 2.40 0.01
N LYS A 90 -8.48 2.58 -0.23
CA LYS A 90 -7.53 3.07 0.76
C LYS A 90 -7.96 4.42 1.35
N ILE A 91 -8.28 5.40 0.50
CA ILE A 91 -8.73 6.73 0.93
C ILE A 91 -9.98 6.66 1.82
N LYS A 92 -10.96 5.82 1.46
CA LYS A 92 -12.18 5.63 2.27
C LYS A 92 -11.84 5.05 3.64
N ILE A 93 -11.02 4.00 3.68
CA ILE A 93 -10.61 3.35 4.92
C ILE A 93 -9.80 4.33 5.79
N ASP A 94 -8.82 5.04 5.22
CA ASP A 94 -8.03 6.06 5.93
C ASP A 94 -8.91 7.14 6.55
N LYS A 95 -9.91 7.63 5.81
CA LYS A 95 -10.84 8.65 6.33
C LYS A 95 -11.62 8.12 7.53
N ILE A 96 -12.11 6.89 7.46
CA ILE A 96 -12.83 6.25 8.55
C ILE A 96 -11.89 6.10 9.76
N ILE A 97 -10.72 5.50 9.57
CA ILE A 97 -9.74 5.29 10.65
C ILE A 97 -9.34 6.62 11.30
N ASN A 98 -8.96 7.62 10.48
CA ASN A 98 -8.55 8.92 11.00
C ASN A 98 -9.66 9.61 11.78
N SER A 99 -10.93 9.51 11.35
CA SER A 99 -12.05 10.09 12.10
C SER A 99 -12.19 9.51 13.51
N TYR A 100 -11.86 8.23 13.71
CA TYR A 100 -11.83 7.61 15.05
C TYR A 100 -10.58 7.98 15.84
N LEU A 101 -9.43 8.14 15.17
CA LEU A 101 -8.14 8.40 15.81
C LEU A 101 -7.84 9.89 16.04
N GLU A 102 -8.64 10.80 15.49
CA GLU A 102 -8.50 12.25 15.67
C GLU A 102 -8.50 12.66 17.15
N THR A 103 -9.28 11.96 17.97
CA THR A 103 -9.38 12.16 19.42
C THR A 103 -8.13 11.72 20.18
N ILE A 104 -7.24 10.92 19.57
CA ILE A 104 -6.03 10.40 20.20
C ILE A 104 -4.89 11.39 20.00
N MET A 105 -4.57 12.13 21.07
CA MET A 105 -3.53 13.17 21.04
C MET A 105 -2.09 12.63 20.95
N SER A 106 -1.84 11.41 21.42
CA SER A 106 -0.50 10.81 21.35
C SER A 106 -0.25 10.24 19.96
N ARG A 107 0.70 10.85 19.23
CA ARG A 107 1.16 10.38 17.91
C ARG A 107 1.68 8.94 17.96
N LYS A 108 2.36 8.56 19.04
CA LYS A 108 2.86 7.19 19.22
C LYS A 108 1.72 6.18 19.30
N VAL A 109 0.74 6.44 20.15
CA VAL A 109 -0.44 5.57 20.33
C VAL A 109 -1.27 5.51 19.04
N ARG A 110 -1.43 6.64 18.36
CA ARG A 110 -2.11 6.72 17.06
C ARG A 110 -1.45 5.81 16.02
N ASN A 111 -0.12 5.85 15.91
CA ASN A 111 0.62 5.02 14.95
C ASN A 111 0.55 3.53 15.29
N GLU A 112 0.66 3.16 16.57
CA GLU A 112 0.52 1.77 17.01
C GLU A 112 -0.89 1.21 16.73
N LEU A 113 -1.93 2.02 16.95
CA LEU A 113 -3.31 1.64 16.63
C LEU A 113 -3.55 1.53 15.12
N LEU A 114 -3.02 2.46 14.33
CA LEU A 114 -3.07 2.39 12.86
C LEU A 114 -2.52 1.05 12.35
N ALA A 115 -1.33 0.67 12.82
CA ALA A 115 -0.70 -0.59 12.44
C ALA A 115 -1.56 -1.80 12.80
N LYS A 116 -2.15 -1.82 14.01
CA LYS A 116 -3.04 -2.91 14.45
C LYS A 116 -4.32 -2.99 13.62
N VAL A 117 -4.96 -1.84 13.37
CA VAL A 117 -6.19 -1.78 12.57
C VAL A 117 -5.92 -2.28 11.16
N TRP A 118 -4.83 -1.85 10.53
CA TRP A 118 -4.46 -2.35 9.21
C TRP A 118 -4.21 -3.86 9.20
N ALA A 119 -3.50 -4.39 10.20
CA ALA A 119 -3.25 -5.82 10.31
C ALA A 119 -4.56 -6.65 10.38
N ASP A 120 -5.60 -6.15 11.05
CA ASP A 120 -6.89 -6.82 11.11
C ASP A 120 -7.73 -6.64 9.83
N ILE A 121 -7.64 -5.49 9.14
CA ILE A 121 -8.31 -5.24 7.86
C ILE A 121 -7.76 -6.13 6.73
N LEU A 122 -6.49 -6.53 6.85
CA LEU A 122 -5.77 -7.31 5.85
C LEU A 122 -5.88 -8.83 6.04
N LYS A 123 -6.38 -9.30 7.19
CA LYS A 123 -6.68 -10.73 7.43
C LYS A 123 -7.74 -11.26 6.48
#